data_AF-A0A1Q6V8K7-F1
#
_entry.id   AF-A0A1Q6V8K7-F1
#
_cell.length_a   1.000
_cell.length_b   1.000
_cell.length_c   1.000
_cell.angle_alpha   90.00
_cell.angle_beta   90.00
_cell.angle_gamma   90.00
#
_symmetry.space_group_name_H-M   'P 1'
#
loop_
_entity.id
_entity.type
_entity.pdbx_description
1 polymer ?
#
loop_
_entity_poly.entity_id
_entity_poly.type
_entity_poly.pdbx_seq_one_letter_code
_entity_poly.pdbx_strand_id
1 'polypeptide(L)'
;DFDFFRRRITQASEYRDRRSVDAKLRRVVWSESDGLPGVIIDRYGDHFVLQTLTCAMDIRKDSITAAMVDLFGDRVIIERNDAPVRNAEGLELRRGVLRGTPSEIAIEIEGVKLEVDLLQGQKTGFYLDQRHNYGIVAGYARDRRVLDCFANQGAFALTCARTGAADVTAVEENSANIATAKRNAARNELKTRWIEQDVFQFLRAAEKAGAQYDLIILDPPSFTKTKSGLRDALRGYRELHMRAFRLLSKDGLLATFSCSHHVSADPFLQTITDALVDSRRSARRVRQFEQAPDHPVLPTIPETEYFRGFLLEMMPGR
;
A
#
# COMPACT_ATOMS: atom_id res chain seq x y z
N ASP A 1 -14.46 30.04 -6.90
CA ASP A 1 -13.40 29.04 -7.18
C ASP A 1 -13.87 27.71 -7.78
N PHE A 2 -15.18 27.45 -7.94
CA PHE A 2 -15.70 26.20 -8.52
C PHE A 2 -15.02 25.80 -9.85
N ASP A 3 -14.95 26.72 -10.82
CA ASP A 3 -14.36 26.46 -12.14
C ASP A 3 -12.88 26.05 -12.08
N PHE A 4 -12.14 26.57 -11.09
CA PHE A 4 -10.75 26.18 -10.87
C PHE A 4 -10.64 24.72 -10.45
N PHE A 5 -11.42 24.30 -9.45
CA PHE A 5 -11.41 22.92 -8.96
C PHE A 5 -11.92 21.95 -10.02
N ARG A 6 -13.02 22.29 -10.70
CA ARG A 6 -13.57 21.51 -11.80
C ARG A 6 -12.50 21.26 -12.88
N ARG A 7 -11.80 22.32 -13.31
CA ARG A 7 -10.71 22.20 -14.30
C ARG A 7 -9.57 21.31 -13.80
N ARG A 8 -9.10 21.49 -12.56
CA ARG A 8 -7.98 20.70 -12.01
C ARG A 8 -8.34 19.23 -11.82
N ILE A 9 -9.51 18.93 -11.27
CA ILE A 9 -9.99 17.55 -11.10
C ILE A 9 -10.19 16.87 -12.46
N THR A 10 -10.68 17.60 -13.46
CA THR A 10 -10.80 17.09 -14.84
C THR A 10 -9.42 16.71 -15.39
N GLN A 11 -8.44 17.61 -15.31
CA GLN A 11 -7.07 17.35 -15.78
C GLN A 11 -6.44 16.14 -15.07
N ALA A 12 -6.64 16.04 -13.75
CA ALA A 12 -6.17 14.93 -12.94
C ALA A 12 -6.82 13.61 -13.37
N SER A 13 -8.15 13.59 -13.60
CA SER A 13 -8.88 12.42 -14.08
C SER A 13 -8.41 11.99 -15.48
N GLU A 14 -8.30 12.92 -16.42
CA GLU A 14 -7.83 12.66 -17.78
C GLU A 14 -6.40 12.12 -17.81
N TYR A 15 -5.54 12.55 -16.88
CA TYR A 15 -4.22 11.96 -16.72
C TYR A 15 -4.33 10.46 -16.43
N ARG A 16 -5.20 10.04 -15.50
CA ARG A 16 -5.40 8.62 -15.17
C ARG A 16 -5.99 7.85 -16.35
N ASP A 17 -6.91 8.46 -17.09
CA ASP A 17 -7.50 7.86 -18.30
C ASP A 17 -6.41 7.58 -19.36
N ARG A 18 -5.49 8.53 -19.61
CA ARG A 18 -4.35 8.34 -20.54
C ARG A 18 -3.34 7.28 -20.10
N ARG A 19 -3.35 6.84 -18.84
CA ARG A 19 -2.50 5.75 -18.32
C ARG A 19 -3.27 4.44 -18.20
N SER A 20 -4.50 4.38 -18.73
CA SER A 20 -5.38 3.21 -18.63
C SER A 20 -5.62 2.76 -17.20
N VAL A 21 -5.61 3.69 -16.24
CA VAL A 21 -5.97 3.38 -14.86
C VAL A 21 -7.50 3.27 -14.79
N ASP A 22 -7.97 2.14 -14.27
CA ASP A 22 -9.38 1.83 -14.07
C ASP A 22 -10.17 3.03 -13.52
N ALA A 23 -11.13 3.50 -14.33
CA ALA A 23 -11.91 4.69 -14.03
C ALA A 23 -12.79 4.57 -12.78
N LYS A 24 -13.03 3.35 -12.29
CA LYS A 24 -13.82 3.07 -11.09
C LYS A 24 -12.97 2.72 -9.88
N LEU A 25 -11.66 2.52 -10.00
CA LEU A 25 -10.82 2.19 -8.86
C LEU A 25 -9.46 2.88 -9.00
N ARG A 26 -9.34 4.10 -8.47
CA ARG A 26 -8.13 4.91 -8.67
C ARG A 26 -8.03 6.07 -7.72
N ARG A 27 -6.82 6.56 -7.52
CA ARG A 27 -6.56 7.91 -7.04
C ARG A 27 -6.84 8.91 -8.17
N VAL A 28 -7.92 9.67 -8.04
CA VAL A 28 -8.31 10.70 -9.01
C VAL A 28 -7.47 11.96 -8.87
N VAL A 29 -7.18 12.37 -7.62
CA VAL A 29 -6.33 13.53 -7.32
C VAL A 29 -5.28 13.14 -6.28
N TRP A 30 -4.04 13.50 -6.56
CA TRP A 30 -2.86 13.27 -5.73
C TRP A 30 -2.13 14.59 -5.45
N SER A 31 -2.72 15.41 -4.57
CA SER A 31 -2.08 16.56 -3.93
C SER A 31 -1.37 17.51 -4.92
N GLU A 32 -0.12 17.89 -4.63
CA GLU A 32 0.70 18.82 -5.41
C GLU A 32 0.92 18.31 -6.84
N SER A 33 0.98 16.99 -7.02
CA SER A 33 1.18 16.36 -8.33
C SER A 33 0.06 16.63 -9.32
N ASP A 34 -1.13 17.00 -8.82
CA ASP A 34 -2.28 17.41 -9.63
C ASP A 34 -2.62 18.90 -9.49
N GLY A 35 -1.72 19.68 -8.88
CA GLY A 35 -1.90 21.12 -8.68
C GLY A 35 -3.02 21.46 -7.69
N LEU A 36 -3.35 20.54 -6.78
CA LEU A 36 -4.27 20.73 -5.67
C LEU A 36 -3.59 20.38 -4.33
N PRO A 37 -2.62 21.18 -3.84
CA PRO A 37 -1.83 20.86 -2.65
C PRO A 37 -2.68 20.52 -1.42
N GLY A 38 -2.53 19.31 -0.89
CA GLY A 38 -3.30 18.81 0.24
C GLY A 38 -4.65 18.19 -0.12
N VAL A 39 -5.06 18.13 -1.39
CA VAL A 39 -6.29 17.43 -1.78
C VAL A 39 -5.96 16.02 -2.25
N ILE A 40 -6.60 15.02 -1.66
CA ILE A 40 -6.55 13.64 -2.12
C ILE A 40 -7.98 13.18 -2.40
N ILE A 41 -8.19 12.61 -3.59
CA ILE A 41 -9.48 12.03 -3.97
C ILE A 41 -9.22 10.61 -4.47
N ASP A 42 -9.72 9.63 -3.73
CA ASP A 42 -9.75 8.23 -4.16
C ASP A 42 -11.15 7.84 -4.58
N ARG A 43 -11.26 6.99 -5.60
CA ARG A 43 -12.52 6.47 -6.12
C ARG A 43 -12.56 4.95 -5.98
N TYR A 44 -13.69 4.46 -5.47
CA TYR A 44 -14.04 3.07 -5.28
C TYR A 44 -15.46 2.82 -5.80
N GLY A 45 -15.59 2.45 -7.06
CA GLY A 45 -16.86 2.33 -7.77
C GLY A 45 -17.61 3.67 -7.81
N ASP A 46 -18.71 3.71 -7.07
CA ASP A 46 -19.60 4.85 -6.94
C ASP A 46 -19.36 5.66 -5.66
N HIS A 47 -18.29 5.33 -4.93
CA HIS A 47 -17.87 5.99 -3.70
C HIS A 47 -16.57 6.75 -3.92
N PHE A 48 -16.50 7.94 -3.35
CA PHE A 48 -15.29 8.75 -3.30
C PHE A 48 -14.87 8.97 -1.86
N VAL A 49 -13.56 8.98 -1.63
CA VAL A 49 -12.95 9.38 -0.38
C VAL A 49 -12.17 10.66 -0.62
N LEU A 50 -12.54 11.72 0.11
CA LEU A 50 -11.91 13.03 0.05
C LEU A 50 -11.07 13.26 1.31
N GLN A 51 -9.85 13.72 1.11
CA GLN A 51 -9.02 14.34 2.15
C GLN A 51 -8.65 15.77 1.72
N THR A 52 -8.77 16.70 2.65
CA THR A 52 -8.30 18.08 2.56
C THR A 52 -7.29 18.30 3.67
N LEU A 53 -6.00 18.26 3.38
CA LEU A 53 -4.94 18.19 4.39
C LEU A 53 -4.35 19.56 4.75
N THR A 54 -4.64 20.59 3.96
CA THR A 54 -4.17 21.98 4.17
C THR A 54 -5.34 22.90 4.49
N CYS A 55 -5.10 23.95 5.29
CA CYS A 55 -6.14 24.89 5.71
C CYS A 55 -6.85 25.55 4.51
N ALA A 56 -6.08 25.95 3.49
CA ALA A 56 -6.60 26.60 2.29
C ALA A 56 -7.55 25.72 1.47
N MET A 57 -7.37 24.39 1.51
CA MET A 57 -8.24 23.44 0.81
C MET A 57 -9.41 23.01 1.68
N ASP A 58 -9.22 22.91 3.00
CA ASP A 58 -10.29 22.56 3.95
C ASP A 58 -11.41 23.60 3.96
N ILE A 59 -11.07 24.89 3.92
CA ILE A 59 -12.05 26.00 3.82
C ILE A 59 -12.84 25.94 2.49
N ARG A 60 -12.24 25.36 1.43
CA ARG A 60 -12.85 25.26 0.10
C ARG A 60 -13.48 23.88 -0.17
N LYS A 61 -13.62 23.03 0.85
CA LYS A 61 -14.13 21.65 0.73
C LYS A 61 -15.49 21.56 0.03
N ASP A 62 -16.38 22.51 0.26
CA ASP A 62 -17.70 22.54 -0.38
C ASP A 62 -17.60 22.82 -1.89
N SER A 63 -16.68 23.70 -2.31
CA SER A 63 -16.41 23.96 -3.73
C SER A 63 -15.77 22.76 -4.42
N ILE A 64 -14.87 22.04 -3.73
CA ILE A 64 -14.26 20.79 -4.23
C ILE A 64 -15.33 19.72 -4.38
N THR A 65 -16.19 19.55 -3.38
CA THR A 65 -17.29 18.57 -3.38
C THR A 65 -18.28 18.87 -4.49
N ALA A 66 -18.67 20.14 -4.69
CA ALA A 66 -19.53 20.55 -5.79
C ALA A 66 -18.90 20.23 -7.16
N ALA A 67 -17.60 20.46 -7.33
CA ALA A 67 -16.89 20.13 -8.57
C ALA A 67 -16.82 18.60 -8.82
N MET A 68 -16.62 17.79 -7.78
CA MET A 68 -16.68 16.33 -7.90
C MET A 68 -18.05 15.86 -8.38
N VAL A 69 -19.12 16.47 -7.86
CA VAL A 69 -20.50 16.15 -8.21
C VAL A 69 -20.80 16.49 -9.67
N ASP A 70 -20.38 17.67 -10.13
CA ASP A 70 -20.54 18.08 -11.52
C ASP A 70 -19.85 17.10 -12.48
N LEU A 71 -18.65 16.63 -12.13
CA LEU A 71 -17.84 15.77 -12.99
C LEU A 71 -18.24 14.29 -12.95
N PHE A 72 -18.64 13.77 -11.79
CA PHE A 72 -18.83 12.33 -11.58
C PHE A 72 -20.28 11.92 -11.27
N GLY A 73 -21.19 12.90 -11.21
CA GLY A 73 -22.60 12.72 -10.87
C GLY A 73 -22.86 12.67 -9.36
N ASP A 74 -24.09 12.32 -8.98
CA ASP A 74 -24.47 12.20 -7.57
C ASP A 74 -23.96 10.87 -6.99
N ARG A 75 -22.78 10.95 -6.37
CA ARG A 75 -22.00 9.81 -5.84
C ARG A 75 -21.83 9.95 -4.34
N VAL A 76 -21.52 8.84 -3.66
CA VAL A 76 -21.24 8.88 -2.23
C VAL A 76 -19.88 9.53 -2.02
N ILE A 77 -19.79 10.52 -1.15
CA ILE A 77 -18.54 11.20 -0.81
C ILE A 77 -18.32 11.08 0.69
N ILE A 78 -17.21 10.46 1.06
CA ILE A 78 -16.77 10.25 2.44
C ILE A 78 -15.59 11.18 2.69
N GLU A 79 -15.61 11.89 3.82
CA GLU A 79 -14.42 12.60 4.29
C GLU A 79 -13.57 11.69 5.19
N ARG A 80 -12.26 11.65 4.88
CA ARG A 80 -11.24 10.98 5.67
C ARG A 80 -10.17 11.97 6.11
N ASN A 81 -10.63 13.01 6.80
CA ASN A 81 -9.80 14.08 7.36
C ASN A 81 -9.24 13.72 8.74
N ASP A 82 -8.85 12.47 8.93
CA ASP A 82 -8.29 11.91 10.16
C ASP A 82 -6.78 11.71 10.12
N ALA A 83 -6.14 12.18 9.06
CA ALA A 83 -4.69 12.13 8.92
C ALA A 83 -4.02 13.08 9.94
N PRO A 84 -3.05 12.61 10.75
CA PRO A 84 -2.40 13.43 11.78
C PRO A 84 -1.71 14.70 11.28
N VAL A 85 -1.37 14.77 9.98
CA VAL A 85 -0.76 15.96 9.35
C VAL A 85 -1.64 17.21 9.51
N ARG A 86 -2.95 17.05 9.61
CA ARG A 86 -3.90 18.16 9.85
C ARG A 86 -3.64 18.91 11.15
N ASN A 87 -3.07 18.26 12.17
CA ASN A 87 -2.70 18.92 13.42
C ASN A 87 -1.62 20.00 13.19
N ALA A 88 -0.71 19.79 12.23
CA ALA A 88 0.32 20.78 11.89
C ALA A 88 -0.28 22.04 11.23
N GLU A 89 -1.45 21.91 10.62
CA GLU A 89 -2.24 22.99 10.02
C GLU A 89 -3.25 23.59 11.02
N GLY A 90 -3.28 23.11 12.27
CA GLY A 90 -4.25 23.53 13.28
C GLY A 90 -5.70 23.09 12.99
N LEU A 91 -5.87 22.05 12.17
CA LEU A 91 -7.18 21.57 11.72
C LEU A 91 -7.66 20.38 12.54
N GLU A 92 -8.96 20.35 12.86
CA GLU A 92 -9.59 19.22 13.53
C GLU A 92 -9.56 17.95 12.67
N LEU A 93 -9.42 16.80 13.34
CA LEU A 93 -9.54 15.50 12.70
C LEU A 93 -11.01 15.10 12.56
N ARG A 94 -11.45 14.80 11.34
CA ARG A 94 -12.85 14.46 11.05
C ARG A 94 -12.95 13.24 10.15
N ARG A 95 -13.97 12.41 10.40
CA ARG A 95 -14.41 11.32 9.52
C ARG A 95 -15.91 11.39 9.40
N GLY A 96 -16.45 11.16 8.22
CA GLY A 96 -17.88 11.20 8.03
C GLY A 96 -18.31 11.10 6.59
N VAL A 97 -19.61 11.18 6.39
CA VAL A 97 -20.23 11.19 5.07
C VAL A 97 -20.55 12.64 4.72
N LEU A 98 -19.94 13.14 3.65
CA LEU A 98 -20.25 14.46 3.11
C LEU A 98 -21.49 14.42 2.22
N ARG A 99 -21.68 13.32 1.49
CA ARG A 99 -22.82 13.16 0.58
C ARG A 99 -23.21 11.70 0.37
N GLY A 100 -24.51 11.47 0.18
CA GLY A 100 -25.08 10.17 -0.15
C GLY A 100 -25.17 9.23 1.05
N THR A 101 -25.44 7.95 0.79
CA THR A 101 -25.50 6.90 1.81
C THR A 101 -24.44 5.86 1.49
N PRO A 102 -23.45 5.64 2.37
CA PRO A 102 -22.45 4.61 2.17
C PRO A 102 -23.09 3.22 2.11
N SER A 103 -22.49 2.37 1.31
CA SER A 103 -22.82 0.95 1.22
C SER A 103 -21.55 0.15 1.44
N GLU A 104 -21.67 -1.13 1.77
CA GLU A 104 -20.54 -2.03 1.68
C GLU A 104 -20.03 -2.05 0.24
N ILE A 105 -18.70 -2.05 0.09
CA ILE A 105 -18.04 -2.11 -1.21
C ILE A 105 -17.04 -3.24 -1.24
N ALA A 106 -16.91 -3.86 -2.41
CA ALA A 106 -15.82 -4.75 -2.72
C ALA A 106 -15.11 -4.26 -3.99
N ILE A 107 -13.80 -4.27 -3.95
CA ILE A 107 -12.94 -3.99 -5.10
C ILE A 107 -12.43 -5.30 -5.68
N GLU A 108 -12.03 -5.28 -6.95
CA GLU A 108 -11.41 -6.43 -7.60
C GLU A 108 -9.98 -6.10 -8.01
N ILE A 109 -9.04 -6.94 -7.59
CA ILE A 109 -7.62 -6.85 -7.92
C ILE A 109 -7.19 -8.22 -8.42
N GLU A 110 -6.79 -8.31 -9.70
CA GLU A 110 -6.30 -9.57 -10.30
C GLU A 110 -7.26 -10.76 -10.08
N GLY A 111 -8.59 -10.51 -10.19
CA GLY A 111 -9.63 -11.52 -9.97
C GLY A 111 -9.87 -11.89 -8.50
N VAL A 112 -9.28 -11.16 -7.55
CA VAL A 112 -9.54 -11.28 -6.11
C VAL A 112 -10.47 -10.15 -5.67
N LYS A 113 -11.62 -10.53 -5.10
CA LYS A 113 -12.60 -9.60 -4.54
C LYS A 113 -12.25 -9.27 -3.09
N LEU A 114 -11.97 -8.01 -2.79
CA LEU A 114 -11.57 -7.53 -1.46
C LEU A 114 -12.62 -6.56 -0.93
N GLU A 115 -13.16 -6.84 0.25
CA GLU A 115 -14.02 -5.91 0.99
C GLU A 115 -13.21 -4.71 1.46
N VAL A 116 -13.79 -3.50 1.34
CA VAL A 116 -13.13 -2.26 1.74
C VAL A 116 -14.05 -1.46 2.67
N ASP A 117 -13.55 -1.12 3.85
CA ASP A 117 -14.21 -0.18 4.75
C ASP A 117 -13.68 1.24 4.54
N LEU A 118 -14.48 2.08 3.88
CA LEU A 118 -14.10 3.46 3.59
C LEU A 118 -14.18 4.39 4.80
N LEU A 119 -14.93 4.03 5.85
CA LEU A 119 -15.14 4.86 7.04
C LEU A 119 -14.10 4.57 8.13
N GLN A 120 -13.86 3.29 8.42
CA GLN A 120 -12.98 2.85 9.50
C GLN A 120 -11.67 2.21 9.02
N GLY A 121 -11.56 1.86 7.73
CA GLY A 121 -10.35 1.24 7.17
C GLY A 121 -9.12 2.15 7.24
N GLN A 122 -7.93 1.54 7.16
CA GLN A 122 -6.67 2.27 7.14
C GLN A 122 -6.54 3.16 5.90
N LYS A 123 -5.80 4.27 6.04
CA LYS A 123 -5.68 5.33 5.01
C LYS A 123 -7.06 5.81 4.53
N THR A 124 -7.37 5.62 3.24
CA THR A 124 -8.63 5.97 2.58
C THR A 124 -9.48 4.72 2.28
N GLY A 125 -9.19 3.60 2.95
CA GLY A 125 -9.85 2.30 2.79
C GLY A 125 -8.92 1.21 2.27
N PHE A 126 -8.16 1.50 1.21
CA PHE A 126 -7.27 0.53 0.58
C PHE A 126 -5.97 1.17 0.05
N TYR A 127 -4.92 0.36 -0.10
CA TYR A 127 -3.59 0.78 -0.57
C TYR A 127 -3.54 0.82 -2.11
N LEU A 128 -4.14 1.86 -2.71
CA LEU A 128 -4.13 2.03 -4.17
C LEU A 128 -2.73 2.23 -4.75
N ASP A 129 -1.80 2.77 -3.96
CA ASP A 129 -0.38 2.92 -4.31
C ASP A 129 0.32 1.59 -4.62
N GLN A 130 -0.11 0.51 -3.96
CA GLN A 130 0.37 -0.86 -4.18
C GLN A 130 -0.40 -1.64 -5.24
N ARG A 131 -1.51 -1.11 -5.78
CA ARG A 131 -2.46 -1.88 -6.60
C ARG A 131 -1.78 -2.65 -7.73
N HIS A 132 -0.88 -2.00 -8.47
CA HIS A 132 -0.19 -2.60 -9.60
C HIS A 132 0.83 -3.68 -9.17
N ASN A 133 1.40 -3.53 -7.97
CA ASN A 133 2.43 -4.41 -7.47
C ASN A 133 1.87 -5.77 -7.02
N TYR A 134 0.60 -5.84 -6.61
CA TYR A 134 -0.04 -7.12 -6.25
C TYR A 134 0.04 -8.16 -7.38
N GLY A 135 -0.37 -7.79 -8.59
CA GLY A 135 -0.31 -8.68 -9.76
C GLY A 135 1.12 -9.01 -10.18
N ILE A 136 2.03 -8.03 -10.15
CA ILE A 136 3.43 -8.27 -10.50
C ILE A 136 4.07 -9.28 -9.54
N VAL A 137 3.93 -9.08 -8.22
CA VAL A 137 4.48 -10.01 -7.21
C VAL A 137 3.84 -11.38 -7.33
N ALA A 138 2.51 -11.45 -7.53
CA ALA A 138 1.81 -12.72 -7.71
C ALA A 138 2.24 -13.49 -8.96
N GLY A 139 2.70 -12.81 -10.01
CA GLY A 139 3.33 -13.45 -11.18
C GLY A 139 4.56 -14.30 -10.83
N TYR A 140 5.19 -14.05 -9.68
CA TYR A 140 6.30 -14.86 -9.16
C TYR A 140 5.85 -15.90 -8.12
N ALA A 141 4.56 -16.08 -7.85
CA ALA A 141 4.08 -16.93 -6.75
C ALA A 141 3.77 -18.37 -7.14
N ARG A 142 3.60 -18.67 -8.44
CA ARG A 142 3.20 -20.00 -8.91
C ARG A 142 4.12 -21.12 -8.40
N ASP A 143 3.52 -22.19 -7.87
CA ASP A 143 4.18 -23.39 -7.31
C ASP A 143 5.16 -23.10 -6.16
N ARG A 144 5.15 -21.89 -5.59
CA ARG A 144 6.03 -21.47 -4.49
C ARG A 144 5.30 -21.48 -3.14
N ARG A 145 6.04 -21.71 -2.06
CA ARG A 145 5.59 -21.43 -0.69
C ARG A 145 5.78 -19.95 -0.39
N VAL A 146 4.69 -19.23 -0.18
CA VAL A 146 4.67 -17.78 -0.01
C VAL A 146 4.49 -17.42 1.46
N LEU A 147 5.30 -16.49 1.95
CA LEU A 147 5.09 -15.80 3.22
C LEU A 147 4.77 -14.33 2.96
N ASP A 148 3.57 -13.90 3.33
CA ASP A 148 3.14 -12.50 3.31
C ASP A 148 3.22 -11.91 4.73
N CYS A 149 4.18 -11.03 4.96
CA CYS A 149 4.34 -10.33 6.24
C CYS A 149 3.71 -8.94 6.18
N PHE A 150 3.01 -8.56 7.26
CA PHE A 150 2.20 -7.34 7.32
C PHE A 150 1.03 -7.40 6.31
N ALA A 151 0.38 -8.57 6.27
CA ALA A 151 -0.56 -8.93 5.21
C ALA A 151 -1.82 -8.05 5.17
N ASN A 152 -2.12 -7.29 6.22
CA ASN A 152 -3.29 -6.42 6.31
C ASN A 152 -4.58 -7.18 5.94
N GLN A 153 -5.38 -6.68 5.00
CA GLN A 153 -6.60 -7.33 4.50
C GLN A 153 -6.35 -8.46 3.48
N GLY A 154 -5.08 -8.82 3.24
CA GLY A 154 -4.69 -10.01 2.49
C GLY A 154 -4.47 -9.82 0.99
N ALA A 155 -4.30 -8.59 0.50
CA ALA A 155 -4.22 -8.33 -0.94
C ALA A 155 -3.09 -9.12 -1.63
N PHE A 156 -1.87 -9.11 -1.08
CA PHE A 156 -0.76 -9.91 -1.61
C PHE A 156 -1.01 -11.41 -1.46
N ALA A 157 -1.25 -11.89 -0.23
CA ALA A 157 -1.51 -13.30 0.06
C ALA A 157 -2.58 -13.93 -0.84
N LEU A 158 -3.74 -13.26 -0.99
CA LEU A 158 -4.84 -13.77 -1.80
C LEU A 158 -4.55 -13.73 -3.29
N THR A 159 -3.86 -12.71 -3.78
CA THR A 159 -3.47 -12.63 -5.19
C THR A 159 -2.44 -13.70 -5.55
N CYS A 160 -1.49 -13.97 -4.64
CA CYS A 160 -0.55 -15.09 -4.76
C CYS A 160 -1.27 -16.44 -4.76
N ALA A 161 -2.23 -16.65 -3.85
CA ALA A 161 -3.03 -17.87 -3.80
C ALA A 161 -3.82 -18.09 -5.10
N ARG A 162 -4.48 -17.03 -5.61
CA ARG A 162 -5.23 -17.05 -6.88
C ARG A 162 -4.35 -17.42 -8.08
N THR A 163 -3.08 -17.01 -8.07
CA THR A 163 -2.13 -17.23 -9.18
C THR A 163 -1.46 -18.61 -9.13
N GLY A 164 -1.81 -19.44 -8.15
CA GLY A 164 -1.35 -20.84 -8.04
C GLY A 164 -0.13 -21.02 -7.15
N ALA A 165 0.03 -20.22 -6.10
CA ALA A 165 0.99 -20.54 -5.04
C ALA A 165 0.71 -21.92 -4.43
N ALA A 166 1.77 -22.67 -4.11
CA ALA A 166 1.65 -24.02 -3.53
C ALA A 166 1.14 -23.97 -2.08
N ASP A 167 1.60 -22.98 -1.32
CA ASP A 167 1.10 -22.64 0.02
C ASP A 167 1.25 -21.15 0.24
N VAL A 168 0.35 -20.55 1.02
CA VAL A 168 0.41 -19.14 1.40
C VAL A 168 0.18 -19.01 2.89
N THR A 169 1.20 -18.53 3.60
CA THR A 169 1.12 -18.12 4.99
C THR A 169 1.13 -16.60 5.06
N ALA A 170 0.16 -16.01 5.74
CA ALA A 170 0.00 -14.57 5.91
C ALA A 170 0.02 -14.20 7.39
N VAL A 171 0.83 -13.19 7.75
CA VAL A 171 1.08 -12.77 9.14
C VAL A 171 0.70 -11.31 9.30
N GLU A 172 -0.13 -11.03 10.30
CA GLU A 172 -0.65 -9.70 10.62
C GLU A 172 -0.91 -9.63 12.14
N GLU A 173 -0.69 -8.47 12.76
CA GLU A 173 -0.90 -8.33 14.21
C GLU A 173 -2.30 -7.80 14.54
N ASN A 174 -2.94 -7.11 13.60
CA ASN A 174 -4.25 -6.51 13.81
C ASN A 174 -5.37 -7.55 13.58
N SER A 175 -6.11 -7.86 14.63
CA SER A 175 -7.21 -8.83 14.62
C SER A 175 -8.34 -8.47 13.65
N ALA A 176 -8.66 -7.18 13.48
CA ALA A 176 -9.69 -6.72 12.55
C ALA A 176 -9.26 -6.90 11.08
N ASN A 177 -7.98 -6.65 10.78
CA ASN A 177 -7.40 -6.93 9.46
C ASN A 177 -7.45 -8.43 9.15
N ILE A 178 -7.04 -9.29 10.09
CA ILE A 178 -7.11 -10.75 9.91
C ILE A 178 -8.54 -11.24 9.73
N ALA A 179 -9.49 -10.73 10.51
CA ALA A 179 -10.90 -11.10 10.36
C ALA A 179 -11.41 -10.75 8.95
N THR A 180 -11.04 -9.56 8.45
CA THR A 180 -11.39 -9.11 7.10
C THR A 180 -10.69 -9.95 6.03
N ALA A 181 -9.41 -10.26 6.21
CA ALA A 181 -8.64 -11.08 5.29
C ALA A 181 -9.18 -12.51 5.19
N LYS A 182 -9.64 -13.10 6.31
CA LYS A 182 -10.34 -14.39 6.33
C LYS A 182 -11.67 -14.34 5.59
N ARG A 183 -12.47 -13.28 5.76
CA ARG A 183 -13.71 -13.06 4.97
C ARG A 183 -13.40 -12.95 3.48
N ASN A 184 -12.35 -12.20 3.11
CA ASN A 184 -11.89 -12.08 1.72
C ASN A 184 -11.42 -13.43 1.17
N ALA A 185 -10.68 -14.23 1.94
CA ALA A 185 -10.26 -15.57 1.54
C ALA A 185 -11.47 -16.47 1.24
N ALA A 186 -12.45 -16.50 2.16
CA ALA A 186 -13.69 -17.27 2.01
C ALA A 186 -14.50 -16.82 0.78
N ARG A 187 -14.66 -15.50 0.59
CA ARG A 187 -15.38 -14.89 -0.55
C ARG A 187 -14.78 -15.31 -1.90
N ASN A 188 -13.48 -15.56 -1.95
CA ASN A 188 -12.77 -15.94 -3.16
C ASN A 188 -12.52 -17.44 -3.29
N GLU A 189 -12.96 -18.23 -2.30
CA GLU A 189 -12.71 -19.68 -2.21
C GLU A 189 -11.20 -20.03 -2.21
N LEU A 190 -10.38 -19.15 -1.63
CA LEU A 190 -8.93 -19.29 -1.57
C LEU A 190 -8.50 -19.83 -0.21
N LYS A 191 -7.60 -20.83 -0.23
CA LYS A 191 -7.00 -21.39 0.98
C LYS A 191 -5.71 -20.64 1.29
N THR A 192 -5.65 -20.05 2.49
CA THR A 192 -4.46 -19.37 3.02
C THR A 192 -4.38 -19.59 4.52
N ARG A 193 -3.16 -19.69 5.06
CA ARG A 193 -2.91 -19.81 6.50
C ARG A 193 -2.72 -18.41 7.10
N TRP A 194 -3.61 -18.02 8.01
CA TRP A 194 -3.55 -16.73 8.70
C TRP A 194 -2.97 -16.88 10.10
N ILE A 195 -1.99 -16.04 10.44
CA ILE A 195 -1.32 -16.02 11.74
C ILE A 195 -1.45 -14.63 12.35
N GLU A 196 -2.14 -14.56 13.50
CA GLU A 196 -2.29 -13.33 14.29
C GLU A 196 -1.11 -13.18 15.25
N GLN A 197 -0.09 -12.45 14.82
CA GLN A 197 1.15 -12.27 15.57
C GLN A 197 1.95 -11.08 15.05
N ASP A 198 2.74 -10.46 15.94
CA ASP A 198 3.83 -9.56 15.53
C ASP A 198 4.78 -10.28 14.55
N VAL A 199 5.04 -9.63 13.41
CA VAL A 199 5.87 -10.20 12.34
C VAL A 199 7.28 -10.50 12.83
N PHE A 200 7.89 -9.65 13.65
CA PHE A 200 9.26 -9.90 14.14
C PHE A 200 9.32 -11.14 15.04
N GLN A 201 8.32 -11.34 15.91
CA GLN A 201 8.18 -12.55 16.73
C GLN A 201 7.95 -13.79 15.87
N PHE A 202 7.07 -13.71 14.87
CA PHE A 202 6.83 -14.81 13.94
C PHE A 202 8.12 -15.20 13.20
N LEU A 203 8.83 -14.24 12.61
CA LEU A 203 10.07 -14.49 11.87
C LEU A 203 11.13 -15.15 12.75
N ARG A 204 11.28 -14.71 14.01
CA ARG A 204 12.17 -15.37 15.01
C ARG A 204 11.81 -16.83 15.24
N ALA A 205 10.52 -17.12 15.43
CA ALA A 205 10.04 -18.47 15.70
C ALA A 205 10.19 -19.37 14.46
N ALA A 206 9.84 -18.85 13.27
CA ALA A 206 9.98 -19.54 12.00
C ALA A 206 11.45 -19.88 11.69
N GLU A 207 12.37 -18.94 11.97
CA GLU A 207 13.81 -19.14 11.81
C GLU A 207 14.31 -20.27 12.74
N LYS A 208 13.92 -20.24 14.02
CA LYS A 208 14.25 -21.31 14.98
C LYS A 208 13.68 -22.67 14.59
N ALA A 209 12.51 -22.69 13.96
CA ALA A 209 11.87 -23.91 13.46
C ALA A 209 12.47 -24.43 12.14
N GLY A 210 13.43 -23.71 11.54
CA GLY A 210 14.02 -24.10 10.25
C GLY A 210 13.03 -23.98 9.08
N ALA A 211 12.01 -23.13 9.20
CA ALA A 211 11.06 -22.89 8.12
C ALA A 211 11.78 -22.31 6.89
N GLN A 212 11.25 -22.61 5.71
CA GLN A 212 11.78 -22.12 4.43
C GLN A 212 10.62 -21.71 3.52
N TYR A 213 10.76 -20.57 2.86
CA TYR A 213 9.82 -20.03 1.90
C TYR A 213 10.53 -19.72 0.58
N ASP A 214 9.77 -19.77 -0.51
CA ASP A 214 10.30 -19.56 -1.86
C ASP A 214 9.99 -18.14 -2.37
N LEU A 215 9.01 -17.48 -1.78
CA LEU A 215 8.72 -16.05 -1.93
C LEU A 215 8.35 -15.45 -0.57
N ILE A 216 9.04 -14.40 -0.14
CA ILE A 216 8.68 -13.62 1.05
C ILE A 216 8.30 -12.22 0.59
N ILE A 217 7.20 -11.69 1.13
CA ILE A 217 6.69 -10.34 0.89
C ILE A 217 6.80 -9.58 2.21
N LEU A 218 7.44 -8.41 2.17
CA LEU A 218 7.59 -7.51 3.31
C LEU A 218 7.00 -6.14 2.95
N ASP A 219 5.80 -5.83 3.43
CA ASP A 219 5.16 -4.52 3.27
C ASP A 219 4.86 -3.85 4.63
N PRO A 220 5.90 -3.53 5.42
CA PRO A 220 5.71 -2.99 6.76
C PRO A 220 5.05 -1.60 6.74
N PRO A 221 4.31 -1.24 7.81
CA PRO A 221 3.92 0.15 8.02
C PRO A 221 5.17 1.02 8.17
N SER A 222 5.03 2.34 7.98
CA SER A 222 6.16 3.26 8.17
C SER A 222 6.69 3.19 9.61
N PHE A 223 7.91 2.69 9.79
CA PHE A 223 8.57 2.59 11.10
C PHE A 223 8.94 3.95 11.71
N THR A 224 8.97 5.02 10.92
CA THR A 224 9.14 6.39 11.43
C THR A 224 8.19 7.36 10.75
N LYS A 225 7.70 8.33 11.52
CA LYS A 225 6.95 9.50 11.02
C LYS A 225 7.74 10.80 11.14
N THR A 226 8.99 10.72 11.60
CA THR A 226 9.85 11.88 11.86
C THR A 226 11.27 11.63 11.35
N LYS A 227 12.01 12.71 11.10
CA LYS A 227 13.45 12.62 10.76
C LYS A 227 14.28 12.03 11.90
N SER A 228 13.95 12.31 13.16
CA SER A 228 14.69 11.81 14.33
C SER A 228 14.58 10.28 14.50
N GLY A 229 13.45 9.67 14.12
CA GLY A 229 13.24 8.23 14.20
C GLY A 229 13.88 7.43 13.06
N LEU A 230 14.56 8.08 12.10
CA LEU A 230 15.11 7.43 10.91
C LEU A 230 16.11 6.30 11.26
N ARG A 231 16.99 6.52 12.24
CA ARG A 231 18.00 5.53 12.62
C ARG A 231 17.39 4.25 13.17
N ASP A 232 16.37 4.37 14.01
CA ASP A 232 15.67 3.21 14.57
C ASP A 232 14.85 2.49 13.50
N ALA A 233 14.22 3.23 12.59
CA ALA A 233 13.52 2.66 11.44
C ALA A 233 14.46 1.82 10.55
N LEU A 234 15.64 2.35 10.21
CA LEU A 234 16.63 1.63 9.41
C LEU A 234 17.12 0.36 10.12
N ARG A 235 17.30 0.38 11.45
CA ARG A 235 17.61 -0.82 12.23
C ARG A 235 16.49 -1.87 12.14
N GLY A 236 15.23 -1.44 12.23
CA GLY A 236 14.07 -2.32 12.07
C GLY A 236 14.03 -2.97 10.70
N TYR A 237 14.23 -2.20 9.62
CA TYR A 237 14.32 -2.74 8.26
C TYR A 237 15.47 -3.73 8.10
N ARG A 238 16.66 -3.41 8.60
CA ARG A 238 17.83 -4.31 8.56
C ARG A 238 17.55 -5.64 9.25
N GLU A 239 16.93 -5.64 10.44
CA GLU A 239 16.55 -6.88 11.13
C GLU A 239 15.52 -7.66 10.32
N LEU A 240 14.50 -6.98 9.78
CA LEU A 240 13.43 -7.59 8.99
C LEU A 240 14.00 -8.29 7.74
N HIS A 241 14.85 -7.59 6.97
CA HIS A 241 15.52 -8.14 5.79
C HIS A 241 16.43 -9.31 6.15
N MET A 242 17.24 -9.19 7.21
CA MET A 242 18.14 -10.26 7.64
C MET A 242 17.38 -11.56 7.94
N ARG A 243 16.26 -11.46 8.67
CA ARG A 243 15.42 -12.61 8.99
C ARG A 243 14.78 -13.22 7.75
N ALA A 244 14.26 -12.37 6.85
CA ALA A 244 13.70 -12.84 5.59
C ALA A 244 14.75 -13.62 4.77
N PHE A 245 15.98 -13.11 4.65
CA PHE A 245 17.04 -13.80 3.89
C PHE A 245 17.41 -15.18 4.45
N ARG A 246 17.33 -15.37 5.77
CA ARG A 246 17.56 -16.67 6.42
C ARG A 246 16.42 -17.67 6.20
N LEU A 247 15.20 -17.17 6.00
CA LEU A 247 14.01 -17.98 5.73
C LEU A 247 13.80 -18.27 4.24
N LEU A 248 14.51 -17.57 3.35
CA LEU A 248 14.41 -17.84 1.91
C LEU A 248 15.19 -19.09 1.52
N SER A 249 14.58 -19.88 0.65
CA SER A 249 15.24 -21.00 -0.02
C SER A 249 16.44 -20.54 -0.87
N LYS A 250 17.19 -21.50 -1.43
CA LYS A 250 18.43 -21.22 -2.18
C LYS A 250 18.20 -20.23 -3.34
N ASP A 251 17.10 -20.41 -4.06
CA ASP A 251 16.68 -19.57 -5.20
C ASP A 251 15.42 -18.75 -4.85
N GLY A 252 15.21 -18.47 -3.56
CA GLY A 252 14.05 -17.76 -3.05
C GLY A 252 14.01 -16.29 -3.48
N LEU A 253 12.80 -15.73 -3.49
CA LEU A 253 12.55 -14.34 -3.86
C LEU A 253 12.12 -13.50 -2.65
N LEU A 254 12.63 -12.28 -2.55
CA LEU A 254 12.17 -11.27 -1.59
C LEU A 254 11.54 -10.10 -2.33
N ALA A 255 10.23 -9.89 -2.16
CA ALA A 255 9.58 -8.62 -2.47
C ALA A 255 9.54 -7.78 -1.19
N THR A 256 10.18 -6.62 -1.17
CA THR A 256 10.20 -5.73 0.01
C THR A 256 9.87 -4.31 -0.37
N PHE A 257 9.09 -3.65 0.48
CA PHE A 257 8.55 -2.33 0.28
C PHE A 257 8.81 -1.40 1.48
N SER A 258 8.80 -0.10 1.23
CA SER A 258 8.82 0.98 2.22
C SER A 258 7.97 2.14 1.68
N CYS A 259 7.01 2.60 2.47
CA CYS A 259 6.16 3.75 2.14
C CYS A 259 6.51 5.00 2.97
N SER A 260 7.76 5.13 3.43
CA SER A 260 8.17 6.22 4.30
C SER A 260 8.81 7.37 3.52
N HIS A 261 8.20 8.57 3.58
CA HIS A 261 8.76 9.80 3.00
C HIS A 261 10.18 10.14 3.50
N HIS A 262 10.55 9.67 4.70
CA HIS A 262 11.85 9.97 5.31
C HIS A 262 12.94 8.95 4.96
N VAL A 263 12.58 7.85 4.31
CA VAL A 263 13.52 6.82 3.88
C VAL A 263 13.71 6.96 2.38
N SER A 264 14.77 7.64 1.95
CA SER A 264 15.14 7.71 0.54
C SER A 264 15.60 6.33 0.01
N ALA A 265 15.74 6.22 -1.32
CA ALA A 265 16.11 4.96 -1.97
C ALA A 265 17.45 4.40 -1.46
N ASP A 266 18.48 5.23 -1.32
CA ASP A 266 19.82 4.78 -0.97
C ASP A 266 19.91 4.20 0.45
N PRO A 267 19.41 4.85 1.52
CA PRO A 267 19.36 4.25 2.85
C PRO A 267 18.59 2.93 2.90
N PHE A 268 17.49 2.79 2.15
CA PHE A 268 16.73 1.54 2.09
C PHE A 268 17.51 0.42 1.37
N LEU A 269 18.19 0.74 0.28
CA LEU A 269 19.11 -0.20 -0.39
C LEU A 269 20.28 -0.58 0.51
N GLN A 270 20.78 0.35 1.32
CA GLN A 270 21.85 0.06 2.27
C GLN A 270 21.39 -0.93 3.35
N THR A 271 20.17 -0.82 3.89
CA THR A 271 19.66 -1.80 4.88
C THR A 271 19.56 -3.21 4.29
N ILE A 272 19.16 -3.31 3.02
CA ILE A 272 19.14 -4.58 2.28
C ILE A 272 20.56 -5.14 2.12
N THR A 273 21.50 -4.30 1.70
CA THR A 273 22.90 -4.69 1.49
C THR A 273 23.55 -5.18 2.77
N ASP A 274 23.39 -4.45 3.87
CA ASP A 274 23.92 -4.85 5.18
C ASP A 274 23.31 -6.17 5.66
N ALA A 275 22.01 -6.36 5.44
CA ALA A 275 21.32 -7.59 5.80
C ALA A 275 21.77 -8.81 4.96
N LEU A 276 22.11 -8.62 3.68
CA LEU A 276 22.70 -9.67 2.84
C LEU A 276 24.10 -10.07 3.35
N VAL A 277 24.93 -9.10 3.72
CA VAL A 277 26.26 -9.35 4.30
C VAL A 277 26.15 -10.12 5.62
N ASP A 278 25.29 -9.66 6.54
CA ASP A 278 25.08 -10.31 7.85
C ASP A 278 24.48 -11.72 7.73
N SER A 279 23.64 -11.96 6.72
CA SER A 279 23.08 -13.28 6.43
C SER A 279 24.02 -14.17 5.59
N ARG A 280 25.18 -13.64 5.16
CA ARG A 280 26.14 -14.30 4.25
C ARG A 280 25.47 -14.81 2.98
N ARG A 281 24.55 -14.02 2.44
CA ARG A 281 23.83 -14.33 1.20
C ARG A 281 24.18 -13.34 0.11
N SER A 282 23.96 -13.76 -1.13
CA SER A 282 24.04 -12.89 -2.29
C SER A 282 22.70 -12.91 -3.01
N ALA A 283 22.31 -11.78 -3.57
CA ALA A 283 21.07 -11.63 -4.30
C ALA A 283 21.28 -10.73 -5.50
N ARG A 284 20.50 -10.97 -6.56
CA ARG A 284 20.39 -10.07 -7.70
C ARG A 284 19.07 -9.33 -7.63
N ARG A 285 19.09 -8.05 -8.01
CA ARG A 285 17.86 -7.26 -8.16
C ARG A 285 17.20 -7.65 -9.47
N VAL A 286 16.02 -8.25 -9.38
CA VAL A 286 15.19 -8.63 -10.53
C VAL A 286 14.33 -7.47 -10.99
N ARG A 287 13.82 -6.69 -10.03
CA ARG A 287 12.90 -5.58 -10.31
C ARG A 287 13.01 -4.50 -9.25
N GLN A 288 12.75 -3.27 -9.68
CA GLN A 288 12.40 -2.15 -8.81
C GLN A 288 10.91 -1.85 -9.01
N PHE A 289 10.19 -1.62 -7.92
CA PHE A 289 8.79 -1.26 -7.91
C PHE A 289 8.64 0.24 -7.66
N GLU A 290 7.57 0.79 -8.21
CA GLU A 290 7.19 2.19 -8.08
C GLU A 290 5.77 2.27 -7.52
N GLN A 291 5.40 3.45 -7.03
CA GLN A 291 3.99 3.74 -6.72
C GLN A 291 3.14 3.69 -7.99
N ALA A 292 1.89 3.27 -7.84
CA ALA A 292 0.95 3.15 -8.96
C ALA A 292 0.85 4.45 -9.79
N PRO A 293 0.58 4.36 -11.10
CA PRO A 293 0.59 5.52 -12.00
C PRO A 293 -0.45 6.59 -11.67
N ASP A 294 -1.45 6.30 -10.84
CA ASP A 294 -2.41 7.27 -10.31
C ASP A 294 -1.88 8.06 -9.08
N HIS A 295 -0.64 7.80 -8.67
CA HIS A 295 0.16 8.51 -7.67
C HIS A 295 1.37 9.19 -8.34
N PRO A 296 1.17 10.15 -9.26
CA PRO A 296 2.25 10.73 -10.05
C PRO A 296 3.36 11.34 -9.18
N VAL A 297 4.60 11.07 -9.58
CA VAL A 297 5.81 11.67 -9.00
C VAL A 297 6.22 12.87 -9.85
N LEU A 298 6.45 14.00 -9.20
CA LEU A 298 6.98 15.20 -9.84
C LEU A 298 8.49 15.29 -9.65
N PRO A 299 9.30 15.33 -10.73
CA PRO A 299 10.74 15.51 -10.62
C PRO A 299 11.15 16.80 -9.89
N THR A 300 10.31 17.84 -9.96
CA THR A 300 10.54 19.12 -9.28
C THR A 300 10.12 19.12 -7.81
N ILE A 301 9.44 18.06 -7.34
CA ILE A 301 9.01 17.90 -5.95
C ILE A 301 9.33 16.46 -5.52
N PRO A 302 10.60 16.15 -5.20
CA PRO A 302 11.06 14.79 -4.87
C PRO A 302 10.26 14.12 -3.75
N GLU A 303 9.66 14.90 -2.84
CA GLU A 303 8.84 14.42 -1.73
C GLU A 303 7.57 13.67 -2.18
N THR A 304 7.14 13.87 -3.44
CA THR A 304 6.04 13.13 -4.06
C THR A 304 6.37 11.66 -4.31
N GLU A 305 7.66 11.31 -4.34
CA GLU A 305 8.15 9.93 -4.43
C GLU A 305 8.42 9.36 -3.04
N TYR A 306 7.42 8.71 -2.43
CA TYR A 306 7.53 8.15 -1.07
C TYR A 306 7.61 6.63 -1.02
N PHE A 307 7.25 5.98 -2.12
CA PHE A 307 7.21 4.54 -2.24
C PHE A 307 8.56 4.00 -2.72
N ARG A 308 9.07 2.96 -2.09
CA ARG A 308 10.25 2.22 -2.55
C ARG A 308 9.94 0.74 -2.49
N GLY A 309 10.28 0.00 -3.54
CA GLY A 309 10.17 -1.46 -3.51
C GLY A 309 11.19 -2.15 -4.39
N PHE A 310 11.61 -3.34 -3.97
CA PHE A 310 12.55 -4.18 -4.71
C PHE A 310 12.11 -5.64 -4.72
N LEU A 311 12.34 -6.31 -5.85
CA LEU A 311 12.32 -7.77 -5.96
C LEU A 311 13.76 -8.25 -6.07
N LEU A 312 14.17 -9.07 -5.11
CA LEU A 312 15.49 -9.68 -5.04
C LEU A 312 15.36 -11.18 -5.21
N GLU A 313 16.25 -11.77 -5.98
CA GLU A 313 16.36 -13.22 -6.11
C GLU A 313 17.68 -13.67 -5.50
N MET A 314 17.60 -14.66 -4.64
CA MET A 314 18.77 -15.24 -4.03
C MET A 314 19.64 -15.94 -5.06
N MET A 315 20.95 -15.73 -4.95
CA MET A 315 21.92 -16.44 -5.75
C MET A 315 22.36 -17.71 -5.01
N PRO A 316 22.69 -18.79 -5.73
CA PRO A 316 23.39 -19.93 -5.15
C PRO A 316 24.62 -19.43 -4.40
N GLY A 317 24.86 -19.99 -3.21
CA GLY A 317 26.09 -19.72 -2.46
C GLY A 317 27.30 -20.04 -3.33
N ARG A 318 28.33 -19.18 -3.27
CA ARG A 318 29.64 -19.51 -3.83
C ARG A 318 30.25 -20.72 -3.12
#